data_AF-A0A953T7D9-F1
#
_entry.id   AF-A0A953T7D9-F1
#
_cell.length_a   1.000
_cell.length_b   1.000
_cell.length_c   1.000
_cell.angle_alpha   90.00
_cell.angle_beta   90.00
_cell.angle_gamma   90.00
#
_symmetry.space_group_name_H-M   'P 1'
#
loop_
_entity.id
_entity.type
_entity.pdbx_description
1 polymer ?
#
loop_
_entity_poly.entity_id
_entity_poly.type
_entity_poly.pdbx_seq_one_letter_code
_entity_poly.pdbx_strand_id
1 'polypeptide(L)'
;MIINEETIPDIRELYILGLPIKTKIGNIHFAKVKDYYTVLTFLPYIFLTKEDIYELFEDKKMAEEQLKDIPFLIIIKNIPDLYLIYKKIFYFFFKEDVFDLVETDDELNYYLNLMKTMNCLHYEKPSKDPEIAKFDMYDRIYKEKRGLIVTFEAMVTSVELISRQNALDMTIYKLNALFNRIMAFENYRTSVLFATVAPDVQIENWFKHIDVNYNNKNNKTFLKDYIKEMEKIFNN
;
A
#
# COMPACT_ATOMS: atom_id res chain seq x y z
N MET A 1 7.34 25.30 -19.63
CA MET A 1 6.70 24.95 -18.35
C MET A 1 7.82 24.95 -17.32
N ILE A 2 7.94 26.04 -16.54
CA ILE A 2 8.96 26.12 -15.50
C ILE A 2 8.44 25.24 -14.37
N ILE A 3 9.02 24.06 -14.21
CA ILE A 3 8.78 23.22 -13.04
C ILE A 3 9.36 24.03 -11.87
N ASN A 4 8.53 24.46 -10.94
CA ASN A 4 9.02 25.00 -9.67
C ASN A 4 9.87 23.88 -9.05
N GLU A 5 11.17 24.09 -8.86
CA GLU A 5 12.12 23.02 -8.50
C GLU A 5 11.81 22.33 -7.15
N GLU A 6 10.87 22.88 -6.38
CA GLU A 6 10.50 22.41 -5.05
C GLU A 6 9.24 21.54 -4.99
N THR A 7 8.40 21.52 -6.04
CA THR A 7 7.15 20.74 -6.04
C THR A 7 6.77 20.23 -7.43
N ILE A 8 5.98 19.16 -7.48
CA ILE A 8 5.45 18.60 -8.73
C ILE A 8 3.91 18.64 -8.74
N PRO A 9 3.28 18.69 -9.93
CA PRO A 9 1.87 18.37 -10.06
C PRO A 9 1.62 16.89 -9.72
N ASP A 10 0.35 16.54 -9.46
CA ASP A 10 -0.08 15.16 -9.27
C ASP A 10 -0.03 14.37 -10.60
N ILE A 11 1.19 14.02 -11.01
CA ILE A 11 1.49 13.23 -12.21
C ILE A 11 2.30 12.04 -11.77
N ARG A 12 1.71 10.84 -11.87
CA ARG A 12 2.28 9.59 -11.36
C ARG A 12 3.68 9.30 -11.89
N GLU A 13 3.96 9.63 -13.15
CA GLU A 13 5.28 9.43 -13.77
C GLU A 13 6.39 10.23 -13.09
N LEU A 14 6.05 11.34 -12.42
CA LEU A 14 6.97 12.20 -11.69
C LEU A 14 7.17 11.77 -10.24
N TYR A 15 6.38 10.83 -9.71
CA TYR A 15 6.48 10.39 -8.31
C TYR A 15 7.85 9.81 -7.96
N ILE A 16 8.54 9.25 -8.95
CA ILE A 16 9.91 8.71 -8.79
C ILE A 16 10.92 9.77 -8.35
N LEU A 17 10.64 11.05 -8.62
CA LEU A 17 11.47 12.19 -8.19
C LEU A 17 11.39 12.41 -6.68
N GLY A 18 10.32 11.94 -6.03
CA GLY A 18 10.11 12.11 -4.59
C GLY A 18 9.89 13.56 -4.15
N LEU A 19 9.64 14.47 -5.09
CA LEU A 19 9.31 15.87 -4.82
C LEU A 19 7.88 15.97 -4.25
N PRO A 20 7.62 16.91 -3.32
CA PRO A 20 6.27 17.13 -2.79
C PRO A 20 5.26 17.46 -3.89
N ILE A 21 4.02 16.99 -3.73
CA ILE A 21 2.91 17.30 -4.63
C ILE A 21 2.17 18.52 -4.11
N LYS A 22 1.99 19.53 -4.97
CA LYS A 22 1.23 20.74 -4.62
C LYS A 22 -0.27 20.44 -4.63
N THR A 23 -0.97 20.79 -3.55
CA THR A 23 -2.43 20.63 -3.43
C THR A 23 -3.13 21.91 -2.99
N LYS A 24 -4.47 21.90 -2.84
CA LYS A 24 -5.27 23.05 -2.38
C LYS A 24 -4.89 23.48 -0.94
N ILE A 25 -4.61 22.52 -0.05
CA ILE A 25 -4.38 22.79 1.38
C ILE A 25 -2.91 22.80 1.80
N GLY A 26 -1.98 22.59 0.87
CA GLY A 26 -0.54 22.54 1.15
C GLY A 26 0.23 21.58 0.25
N ASN A 27 1.50 21.35 0.57
CA ASN A 27 2.35 20.41 -0.15
C ASN A 27 2.37 19.06 0.57
N ILE A 28 1.98 18.00 -0.13
CA ILE A 28 2.03 16.65 0.42
C ILE A 28 3.35 15.97 0.07
N HIS A 29 4.00 15.38 1.07
CA HIS A 29 5.32 14.79 0.96
C HIS A 29 5.22 13.27 0.92
N PHE A 30 6.12 12.64 0.16
CA PHE A 30 6.31 11.20 0.22
C PHE A 30 6.90 10.79 1.58
N ALA A 31 6.43 9.68 2.12
CA ALA A 31 7.06 9.05 3.26
C ALA A 31 8.38 8.39 2.84
N LYS A 32 9.39 8.47 3.71
CA LYS A 32 10.65 7.77 3.52
C LYS A 32 10.58 6.36 4.10
N VAL A 33 11.47 5.49 3.62
CA VAL A 33 11.59 4.11 4.11
C VAL A 33 11.88 4.07 5.61
N LYS A 34 12.70 5.00 6.13
CA LYS A 34 12.93 5.12 7.59
C LYS A 34 11.68 5.43 8.40
N ASP A 35 10.67 6.04 7.79
CA ASP A 35 9.41 6.38 8.42
C ASP A 35 8.36 5.26 8.28
N TYR A 36 8.73 4.12 7.69
CA TYR A 36 7.80 3.03 7.35
C TYR A 36 7.00 2.54 8.56
N TYR A 37 7.64 2.39 9.72
CA TYR A 37 6.95 2.00 10.95
C TYR A 37 5.86 2.99 11.35
N THR A 38 6.14 4.29 11.24
CA THR A 38 5.14 5.34 11.50
C THR A 38 3.99 5.27 10.49
N VAL A 39 4.28 5.01 9.22
CA VAL A 39 3.23 4.83 8.20
C VAL A 39 2.35 3.61 8.50
N LEU A 40 2.94 2.50 8.98
CA LEU A 40 2.18 1.30 9.36
C LEU A 40 1.14 1.58 10.44
N THR A 41 1.44 2.45 11.42
CA THR A 41 0.48 2.79 12.47
C THR A 41 -0.69 3.63 11.94
N PHE A 42 -0.53 4.29 10.80
CA PHE A 42 -1.57 5.08 10.15
C PHE A 42 -2.46 4.27 9.19
N LEU A 43 -2.01 3.10 8.72
CA LEU A 43 -2.74 2.31 7.72
C LEU A 43 -4.21 2.03 8.09
N PRO A 44 -4.55 1.57 9.32
CA PRO A 44 -5.94 1.29 9.66
C PRO A 44 -6.86 2.51 9.50
N TYR A 45 -6.32 3.71 9.74
CA TYR A 45 -7.06 4.97 9.68
C TYR A 45 -7.14 5.54 8.26
N ILE A 46 -6.06 5.42 7.47
CA ILE A 46 -6.02 5.82 6.06
C ILE A 46 -7.02 4.99 5.22
N PHE A 47 -7.23 3.73 5.59
CA PHE A 47 -8.16 2.81 4.94
C PHE A 47 -9.51 2.69 5.68
N LEU A 48 -9.71 3.46 6.75
CA LEU A 48 -10.94 3.45 7.52
C LEU A 48 -12.11 3.87 6.63
N THR A 49 -13.18 3.09 6.67
CA THR A 49 -14.47 3.45 6.05
C THR A 49 -15.52 3.69 7.12
N LYS A 50 -16.65 4.23 6.68
CA LYS A 50 -17.77 4.51 7.57
C LYS A 50 -18.37 3.23 8.17
N GLU A 51 -18.37 2.14 7.40
CA GLU A 51 -18.82 0.82 7.87
C GLU A 51 -17.95 0.28 9.00
N ASP A 52 -16.65 0.57 8.98
CA ASP A 52 -15.75 0.19 10.08
C ASP A 52 -16.09 0.95 11.36
N ILE A 53 -16.53 2.21 11.24
CA ILE A 53 -16.98 2.99 12.40
C ILE A 53 -18.23 2.37 13.01
N TYR A 54 -19.19 1.91 12.20
CA TYR A 54 -20.41 1.27 12.73
C TYR A 54 -20.10 0.02 13.57
N GLU A 55 -19.02 -0.68 13.23
CA GLU A 55 -18.59 -1.89 13.94
C GLU A 55 -17.92 -1.61 15.29
N LEU A 56 -17.59 -0.35 15.57
CA LEU A 56 -17.12 0.06 16.90
C LEU A 56 -18.26 0.19 17.92
N PHE A 57 -19.52 0.22 17.46
CA PHE A 57 -20.69 0.32 18.32
C PHE A 57 -21.25 -1.07 18.65
N GLU A 58 -21.73 -1.24 19.88
CA GLU A 58 -22.37 -2.50 20.33
C GLU A 58 -23.60 -2.86 19.47
N ASP A 59 -24.43 -1.86 19.15
CA ASP A 59 -25.53 -2.00 18.20
C ASP A 59 -25.16 -1.37 16.86
N LYS A 60 -24.56 -2.20 16.00
CA LYS A 60 -24.19 -1.82 14.63
C LYS A 60 -25.36 -1.27 13.82
N LYS A 61 -26.56 -1.85 13.95
CA LYS A 61 -27.72 -1.43 13.13
C LYS A 61 -28.19 -0.05 13.52
N MET A 62 -28.28 0.20 14.82
CA MET A 62 -28.62 1.53 15.33
C MET A 62 -27.57 2.57 14.90
N ALA A 63 -26.27 2.24 15.01
CA ALA A 63 -25.21 3.14 14.58
C ALA A 63 -25.27 3.44 13.07
N GLU A 64 -25.52 2.42 12.25
CA GLU A 64 -25.72 2.60 10.81
C GLU A 64 -26.88 3.55 10.54
N GLU A 65 -28.06 3.34 11.15
CA GLU A 65 -29.23 4.21 10.99
C GLU A 65 -28.95 5.66 11.39
N GLN A 66 -28.21 5.88 12.48
CA GLN A 66 -27.94 7.22 13.01
C GLN A 66 -26.85 7.97 12.21
N LEU A 67 -25.86 7.25 11.71
CA LEU A 67 -24.68 7.85 11.11
C LEU A 67 -24.73 7.87 9.59
N LYS A 68 -25.56 7.05 8.93
CA LYS A 68 -25.57 6.87 7.46
C LYS A 68 -25.66 8.17 6.67
N ASP A 69 -26.42 9.14 7.14
CA ASP A 69 -26.61 10.41 6.43
C ASP A 69 -25.62 11.52 6.87
N ILE A 70 -24.80 11.25 7.90
CA ILE A 70 -23.77 12.18 8.38
C ILE A 70 -22.49 12.03 7.54
N PRO A 71 -21.95 13.08 6.92
CA PRO A 71 -20.67 13.02 6.21
C PRO A 71 -19.54 12.41 7.06
N PHE A 72 -18.70 11.59 6.45
CA PHE A 72 -17.63 10.86 7.13
C PHE A 72 -16.62 11.82 7.78
N LEU A 73 -16.29 12.93 7.12
CA LEU A 73 -15.45 13.98 7.66
C LEU A 73 -16.05 14.58 8.94
N ILE A 74 -17.37 14.78 8.98
CA ILE A 74 -18.05 15.30 10.18
C ILE A 74 -17.92 14.29 11.32
N ILE A 75 -18.10 13.00 11.05
CA ILE A 75 -17.90 11.95 12.06
C ILE A 75 -16.47 11.98 12.60
N ILE A 76 -15.47 12.04 11.72
CA ILE A 76 -14.05 12.12 12.12
C ILE A 76 -13.79 13.36 12.98
N LYS A 77 -14.29 14.54 12.58
CA LYS A 77 -14.06 15.79 13.31
C LYS A 77 -14.76 15.85 14.67
N ASN A 78 -15.83 15.08 14.87
CA ASN A 78 -16.59 15.08 16.12
C ASN A 78 -16.19 13.96 17.10
N ILE A 79 -15.44 12.95 16.65
CA ILE A 79 -14.87 11.92 17.54
C ILE A 79 -13.44 12.35 17.92
N PRO A 80 -13.17 12.73 19.18
CA PRO A 80 -11.89 13.35 19.56
C PRO A 80 -10.65 12.53 19.17
N ASP A 81 -10.71 11.20 19.38
CA ASP A 81 -9.58 10.32 19.06
C ASP A 81 -9.32 10.24 17.56
N LEU A 82 -10.38 10.12 16.75
CA LEU A 82 -10.26 10.10 15.29
C LEU A 82 -9.75 11.45 14.78
N TYR A 83 -10.29 12.55 15.28
CA TYR A 83 -9.84 13.89 14.93
C TYR A 83 -8.33 14.06 15.18
N LEU A 84 -7.85 13.70 16.37
CA LEU A 84 -6.44 13.80 16.71
C LEU A 84 -5.56 12.89 15.84
N ILE A 85 -6.02 11.69 15.51
CA ILE A 85 -5.29 10.77 14.63
C ILE A 85 -5.20 11.32 13.21
N TYR A 86 -6.30 11.84 12.66
CA TYR A 86 -6.30 12.45 11.34
C TYR A 86 -5.43 13.72 11.28
N LYS A 87 -5.43 14.55 12.34
CA LYS A 87 -4.46 15.65 12.45
C LYS A 87 -3.02 15.15 12.39
N LYS A 88 -2.69 14.07 13.08
CA LYS A 88 -1.33 13.47 13.03
C LYS A 88 -0.98 12.93 11.65
N ILE A 89 -1.90 12.26 10.97
CA ILE A 89 -1.69 11.73 9.61
C ILE A 89 -1.42 12.88 8.64
N PHE A 90 -2.29 13.89 8.63
CA PHE A 90 -2.13 15.05 7.76
C PHE A 90 -0.85 15.81 8.09
N TYR A 91 -0.56 16.06 9.37
CA TYR A 91 0.70 16.68 9.78
C TYR A 91 1.94 15.88 9.33
N PHE A 92 1.88 14.56 9.41
CA PHE A 92 3.00 13.71 8.98
C PHE A 92 3.27 13.85 7.46
N PHE A 93 2.23 13.86 6.63
CA PHE A 93 2.41 13.95 5.17
C PHE A 93 2.59 15.37 4.66
N PHE A 94 1.89 16.36 5.23
CA PHE A 94 1.99 17.76 4.81
C PHE A 94 3.12 18.53 5.49
N LYS A 95 3.63 18.03 6.63
CA LYS A 95 4.59 18.72 7.51
C LYS A 95 4.05 20.03 8.09
N GLU A 96 2.73 20.22 8.02
CA GLU A 96 1.99 21.40 8.41
C GLU A 96 0.63 20.98 8.99
N ASP A 97 0.06 21.81 9.87
CA ASP A 97 -1.26 21.55 10.44
C ASP A 97 -2.37 22.04 9.50
N VAL A 98 -2.82 21.15 8.61
CA VAL A 98 -3.73 21.49 7.49
C VAL A 98 -5.04 20.70 7.50
N PHE A 99 -5.24 19.79 8.45
CA PHE A 99 -6.43 18.91 8.44
C PHE A 99 -7.74 19.70 8.55
N ASP A 100 -7.73 20.79 9.31
CA ASP A 100 -8.90 21.63 9.52
C ASP A 100 -9.34 22.36 8.23
N LEU A 101 -8.46 22.47 7.24
CA LEU A 101 -8.74 23.05 5.91
C LEU A 101 -9.51 22.10 4.98
N VAL A 102 -9.69 20.83 5.35
CA VAL A 102 -10.51 19.88 4.59
C VAL A 102 -11.98 20.18 4.85
N GLU A 103 -12.74 20.43 3.79
CA GLU A 103 -14.13 20.91 3.88
C GLU A 103 -15.16 19.81 3.59
N THR A 104 -14.81 18.83 2.74
CA THR A 104 -15.76 17.81 2.26
C THR A 104 -15.20 16.39 2.31
N ASP A 105 -16.10 15.40 2.25
CA ASP A 105 -15.73 13.98 2.13
C ASP A 105 -14.95 13.70 0.83
N ASP A 106 -15.28 14.40 -0.26
CA ASP A 106 -14.57 14.27 -1.54
C ASP A 106 -13.12 14.74 -1.43
N GLU A 107 -12.87 15.87 -0.76
CA GLU A 107 -11.52 16.35 -0.49
C GLU A 107 -10.76 15.39 0.43
N LEU A 108 -11.40 14.90 1.50
CA LEU A 108 -10.81 13.92 2.38
C LEU A 108 -10.39 12.66 1.59
N ASN A 109 -11.30 12.12 0.78
CA ASN A 109 -11.04 10.94 -0.05
C ASN A 109 -9.92 11.19 -1.06
N TYR A 110 -9.88 12.37 -1.68
CA TYR A 110 -8.78 12.77 -2.56
C TYR A 110 -7.43 12.69 -1.83
N TYR A 111 -7.29 13.32 -0.66
CA TYR A 111 -6.02 13.33 0.07
C TYR A 111 -5.64 11.93 0.57
N LEU A 112 -6.58 11.14 1.08
CA LEU A 112 -6.31 9.77 1.51
C LEU A 112 -5.88 8.89 0.33
N ASN A 113 -6.53 9.02 -0.83
CA ASN A 113 -6.16 8.28 -2.03
C ASN A 113 -4.81 8.72 -2.59
N LEU A 114 -4.49 10.01 -2.48
CA LEU A 114 -3.18 10.55 -2.83
C LEU A 114 -2.10 9.96 -1.92
N MET A 115 -2.29 9.96 -0.59
CA MET A 115 -1.37 9.33 0.37
C MET A 115 -1.14 7.84 0.07
N LYS A 116 -2.21 7.09 -0.22
CA LYS A 116 -2.14 5.69 -0.61
C LYS A 116 -1.32 5.50 -1.88
N THR A 117 -1.63 6.30 -2.90
CA THR A 117 -1.04 6.18 -4.23
C THR A 117 0.42 6.57 -4.23
N MET A 118 0.75 7.70 -3.61
CA MET A 118 2.11 8.21 -3.48
C MET A 118 3.01 7.23 -2.74
N ASN A 119 2.51 6.52 -1.73
CA ASN A 119 3.36 5.67 -0.91
C ASN A 119 3.19 4.18 -1.19
N CYS A 120 2.50 3.81 -2.28
CA CYS A 120 2.21 2.41 -2.64
C CYS A 120 1.60 1.64 -1.45
N LEU A 121 0.72 2.29 -0.70
CA LEU A 121 0.15 1.71 0.51
C LEU A 121 -0.88 0.66 0.12
N HIS A 122 -0.73 -0.52 0.70
CA HIS A 122 -1.69 -1.61 0.62
C HIS A 122 -2.08 -2.02 2.04
N TYR A 123 -3.37 -2.27 2.24
CA TYR A 123 -3.89 -2.71 3.52
C TYR A 123 -4.97 -3.76 3.31
N GLU A 124 -4.62 -5.01 3.56
CA GLU A 124 -5.57 -6.11 3.66
C GLU A 124 -6.22 -6.04 5.04
N LYS A 125 -7.45 -5.50 5.07
CA LYS A 125 -8.26 -5.51 6.28
C LYS A 125 -8.46 -6.95 6.72
N PRO A 126 -8.26 -7.27 8.01
CA PRO A 126 -8.55 -8.61 8.51
C PRO A 126 -10.03 -8.91 8.28
N SER A 127 -10.33 -10.16 7.95
CA SER A 127 -11.71 -10.60 7.82
C SER A 127 -12.48 -10.33 9.12
N LYS A 128 -13.74 -9.92 8.96
CA LYS A 128 -14.66 -9.71 10.09
C LYS A 128 -15.03 -11.01 10.78
N ASP A 129 -14.88 -12.13 10.07
CA ASP A 129 -15.04 -13.47 10.62
C ASP A 129 -13.73 -13.93 11.29
N PRO A 130 -13.74 -14.23 12.61
CA PRO A 130 -12.56 -14.68 13.34
C PRO A 130 -11.91 -15.95 12.80
N GLU A 131 -12.67 -16.88 12.21
CA GLU A 131 -12.12 -18.11 11.68
C GLU A 131 -11.37 -17.86 10.37
N ILE A 132 -11.94 -17.04 9.50
CA ILE A 132 -11.31 -16.63 8.24
C ILE A 132 -10.05 -15.82 8.54
N ALA A 133 -10.11 -14.87 9.49
CA ALA A 133 -8.95 -14.07 9.88
C ALA A 133 -7.77 -14.93 10.39
N LYS A 134 -8.07 -16.00 11.16
CA LYS A 134 -7.05 -16.98 11.58
C LYS A 134 -6.47 -17.74 10.39
N PHE A 135 -7.31 -18.17 9.45
CA PHE A 135 -6.86 -18.86 8.25
C PHE A 135 -5.93 -17.99 7.39
N ASP A 136 -6.32 -16.73 7.15
CA ASP A 136 -5.50 -15.77 6.40
C ASP A 136 -4.13 -15.56 7.06
N MET A 137 -4.10 -15.48 8.39
CA MET A 137 -2.85 -15.40 9.15
C MET A 137 -1.97 -16.64 8.94
N TYR A 138 -2.55 -17.85 9.00
CA TYR A 138 -1.79 -19.09 8.77
C TYR A 138 -1.28 -19.21 7.33
N ASP A 139 -2.10 -18.88 6.34
CA ASP A 139 -1.71 -18.89 4.92
C ASP A 139 -0.55 -17.92 4.65
N ARG A 140 -0.61 -16.72 5.24
CA ARG A 140 0.49 -15.75 5.16
C ARG A 140 1.78 -16.30 5.75
N ILE A 141 1.74 -16.85 6.98
CA ILE A 141 2.92 -17.44 7.63
C ILE A 141 3.49 -18.59 6.80
N TYR A 142 2.62 -19.42 6.23
CA TYR A 142 3.01 -20.54 5.37
C TYR A 142 3.75 -20.07 4.12
N LYS A 143 3.19 -19.08 3.42
CA LYS A 143 3.80 -18.49 2.22
C LYS A 143 5.11 -17.76 2.53
N GLU A 144 5.20 -17.06 3.65
CA GLU A 144 6.44 -16.42 4.13
C GLU A 144 7.54 -17.46 4.35
N LYS A 145 7.25 -18.58 5.04
CA LYS A 145 8.23 -19.66 5.28
C LYS A 145 8.75 -20.33 4.01
N ARG A 146 7.95 -20.36 2.94
CA ARG A 146 8.34 -20.91 1.63
C ARG A 146 8.99 -19.87 0.71
N GLY A 147 9.19 -18.63 1.16
CA GLY A 147 9.71 -17.55 0.32
C GLY A 147 8.79 -17.17 -0.84
N LEU A 148 7.49 -17.48 -0.72
CA LEU A 148 6.48 -17.18 -1.74
C LEU A 148 5.90 -15.77 -1.61
N ILE A 149 6.32 -15.02 -0.58
CA ILE A 149 5.96 -13.62 -0.35
C ILE A 149 7.24 -12.79 -0.35
N VAL A 150 7.20 -11.69 -1.10
CA VAL A 150 8.21 -10.64 -1.02
C VAL A 150 8.03 -9.91 0.31
N THR A 151 9.04 -9.99 1.19
CA THR A 151 9.04 -9.28 2.46
C THR A 151 9.65 -7.88 2.30
N PHE A 152 9.27 -6.95 3.18
CA PHE A 152 9.87 -5.61 3.20
C PHE A 152 11.40 -5.64 3.37
N GLU A 153 11.90 -6.55 4.21
CA GLU A 153 13.34 -6.79 4.38
C GLU A 153 14.02 -7.20 3.06
N ALA A 154 13.41 -8.12 2.31
CA ALA A 154 13.92 -8.55 1.01
C ALA A 154 13.94 -7.38 0.01
N MET A 155 12.92 -6.51 0.02
CA MET A 155 12.88 -5.32 -0.83
C MET A 155 14.01 -4.36 -0.51
N VAL A 156 14.15 -3.99 0.77
CA VAL A 156 15.18 -3.06 1.26
C VAL A 156 16.57 -3.57 0.92
N THR A 157 16.90 -4.79 1.34
CA THR A 157 18.23 -5.39 1.14
C THR A 157 18.57 -5.56 -0.35
N SER A 158 17.60 -5.95 -1.19
CA SER A 158 17.82 -6.07 -2.64
C SER A 158 18.11 -4.71 -3.30
N VAL A 159 17.35 -3.67 -2.93
CA VAL A 159 17.56 -2.33 -3.48
C VAL A 159 18.88 -1.75 -3.00
N GLU A 160 19.24 -1.90 -1.72
CA GLU A 160 20.53 -1.43 -1.21
C GLU A 160 21.71 -2.13 -1.89
N LEU A 161 21.64 -3.46 -2.04
CA LEU A 161 22.68 -4.26 -2.68
C LEU A 161 22.93 -3.82 -4.13
N ILE A 162 21.87 -3.61 -4.90
CA ILE A 162 21.98 -3.31 -6.33
C ILE A 162 22.26 -1.83 -6.58
N SER A 163 21.56 -0.94 -5.88
CA SER A 163 21.72 0.51 -6.08
C SER A 163 22.97 1.08 -5.41
N ARG A 164 23.52 0.38 -4.41
CA ARG A 164 24.59 0.87 -3.52
C ARG A 164 24.24 2.18 -2.81
N GLN A 165 22.95 2.48 -2.70
CA GLN A 165 22.42 3.64 -1.99
C GLN A 165 21.71 3.15 -0.74
N ASN A 166 21.72 3.99 0.30
CA ASN A 166 20.97 3.72 1.51
C ASN A 166 19.46 3.80 1.21
N ALA A 167 18.74 2.70 1.40
CA ALA A 167 17.31 2.63 1.11
C ALA A 167 16.49 3.47 2.10
N LEU A 168 16.99 3.67 3.32
CA LEU A 168 16.28 4.39 4.39
C LEU A 168 15.94 5.85 4.01
N ASP A 169 16.78 6.49 3.19
CA ASP A 169 16.57 7.86 2.73
C ASP A 169 15.69 7.96 1.49
N MET A 170 15.41 6.84 0.82
CA MET A 170 14.51 6.79 -0.32
C MET A 170 13.06 6.96 0.12
N THR A 171 12.22 7.43 -0.80
CA THR A 171 10.76 7.38 -0.61
C THR A 171 10.27 5.94 -0.74
N ILE A 172 9.17 5.60 -0.05
CA ILE A 172 8.55 4.27 -0.17
C ILE A 172 8.18 3.98 -1.64
N TYR A 173 7.73 5.00 -2.37
CA TYR A 173 7.46 4.90 -3.81
C TYR A 173 8.69 4.44 -4.59
N LYS A 174 9.82 5.13 -4.39
CA LYS A 174 11.07 4.86 -5.10
C LYS A 174 11.60 3.47 -4.76
N LEU A 175 11.50 3.05 -3.50
CA LEU A 175 11.85 1.69 -3.09
C LEU A 175 11.05 0.64 -3.88
N ASN A 176 9.71 0.77 -3.92
CA ASN A 176 8.84 -0.16 -4.65
C ASN A 176 9.13 -0.13 -6.16
N ALA A 177 9.29 1.04 -6.75
CA ALA A 177 9.57 1.20 -8.17
C ALA A 177 10.91 0.57 -8.57
N LEU A 178 11.97 0.78 -7.77
CA LEU A 178 13.28 0.18 -7.99
C LEU A 178 13.24 -1.33 -7.81
N PHE A 179 12.58 -1.83 -6.76
CA PHE A 179 12.44 -3.25 -6.52
C PHE A 179 11.73 -3.97 -7.67
N ASN A 180 10.58 -3.43 -8.13
CA ASN A 180 9.87 -4.01 -9.27
C ASN A 180 10.69 -3.93 -10.57
N ARG A 181 11.50 -2.87 -10.75
CA ARG A 181 12.40 -2.77 -11.90
C ARG A 181 13.50 -3.82 -11.85
N ILE A 182 14.07 -4.09 -10.68
CA ILE A 182 15.04 -5.18 -10.46
C ILE A 182 14.41 -6.52 -10.85
N MET A 183 13.19 -6.80 -10.38
CA MET A 183 12.46 -8.01 -10.77
C MET A 183 12.27 -8.12 -12.29
N ALA A 184 11.90 -7.03 -12.96
CA ALA A 184 11.76 -7.03 -14.42
C ALA A 184 13.08 -7.30 -15.15
N PHE A 185 14.21 -6.82 -14.62
CA PHE A 185 15.53 -7.13 -15.15
C PHE A 185 15.89 -8.61 -14.97
N GLU A 186 15.65 -9.18 -13.79
CA GLU A 186 15.95 -10.60 -13.54
C GLU A 186 15.05 -11.53 -14.37
N ASN A 187 13.77 -11.19 -14.53
CA ASN A 187 12.86 -11.92 -15.42
C ASN A 187 13.32 -11.85 -16.88
N TYR A 188 13.72 -10.66 -17.36
CA TYR A 188 14.27 -10.52 -18.71
C TYR A 188 15.50 -11.41 -18.89
N ARG A 189 16.49 -11.34 -17.98
CA ARG A 189 17.71 -12.17 -18.04
C ARG A 189 17.38 -13.66 -18.06
N THR A 190 16.42 -14.08 -17.24
CA THR A 190 15.96 -15.46 -17.15
C THR A 190 15.29 -15.90 -18.46
N SER A 191 14.39 -15.07 -19.01
CA SER A 191 13.70 -15.36 -20.27
C SER A 191 14.67 -15.47 -21.46
N VAL A 192 15.70 -14.61 -21.51
CA VAL A 192 16.76 -14.68 -22.53
C VAL A 192 17.55 -15.99 -22.38
N LEU A 193 17.93 -16.35 -21.15
CA LEU A 193 18.66 -17.59 -20.89
C LEU A 193 17.85 -18.81 -21.35
N PHE A 194 16.56 -18.88 -21.02
CA PHE A 194 15.70 -19.98 -21.45
C PHE A 194 15.42 -19.99 -22.96
N ALA A 195 15.29 -18.82 -23.59
CA ALA A 195 15.16 -18.72 -25.04
C ALA A 195 16.37 -19.31 -25.79
N THR A 196 17.57 -19.37 -25.17
CA THR A 196 18.73 -20.04 -25.79
C THR A 196 18.59 -21.56 -25.88
N VAL A 197 17.78 -22.18 -25.00
CA VAL A 197 17.61 -23.64 -24.92
C VAL A 197 16.22 -24.12 -25.33
N ALA A 198 15.23 -23.23 -25.38
CA ALA A 198 13.85 -23.52 -25.75
C ALA A 198 13.32 -22.42 -26.70
N PRO A 199 13.09 -22.74 -27.99
CA PRO A 199 12.71 -21.74 -29.00
C PRO A 199 11.30 -21.15 -28.79
N ASP A 200 10.45 -21.80 -27.99
CA ASP A 200 9.07 -21.36 -27.72
C ASP A 200 8.96 -20.33 -26.57
N VAL A 201 10.08 -19.96 -25.93
CA VAL A 201 10.06 -19.03 -24.80
C VAL A 201 10.02 -17.58 -25.30
N GLN A 202 8.95 -16.86 -24.95
CA GLN A 202 8.84 -15.44 -25.23
C GLN A 202 9.73 -14.62 -24.29
N ILE A 203 10.63 -13.82 -24.86
CA ILE A 203 11.51 -12.91 -24.10
C ILE A 203 10.67 -11.77 -23.51
N GLU A 204 10.79 -11.54 -22.21
CA GLU A 204 10.07 -10.46 -21.53
C GLU A 204 10.76 -9.10 -21.76
N ASN A 205 10.01 -8.02 -21.99
CA ASN A 205 10.62 -6.69 -22.08
C ASN A 205 10.99 -6.14 -20.69
N TRP A 206 12.28 -5.86 -20.47
CA TRP A 206 12.77 -5.29 -19.20
C TRP A 206 12.27 -3.87 -18.92
N PHE A 207 11.91 -3.11 -19.96
CA PHE A 207 11.36 -1.75 -19.87
C PHE A 207 9.83 -1.70 -19.82
N LYS A 208 9.15 -2.86 -19.66
CA LYS A 208 7.69 -2.91 -19.58
C LYS A 208 7.15 -1.95 -18.51
N HIS A 209 5.97 -1.39 -18.78
CA HIS A 209 5.25 -0.58 -17.80
C HIS A 209 4.89 -1.48 -16.60
N ILE A 210 5.24 -1.02 -15.41
CA ILE A 210 4.96 -1.72 -14.15
C ILE A 210 4.03 -0.82 -13.36
N ASP A 211 2.82 -1.29 -13.10
CA ASP A 211 1.93 -0.60 -12.16
C ASP A 211 2.36 -0.94 -10.73
N VAL A 212 3.00 0.03 -10.08
CA VAL A 212 3.54 -0.11 -8.72
C VAL A 212 2.41 -0.23 -7.68
N ASN A 213 1.17 0.14 -8.04
CA ASN A 213 0.01 0.06 -7.15
C ASN A 213 -0.86 -1.18 -7.41
N TYR A 214 -0.41 -2.11 -8.24
CA TYR A 214 -1.21 -3.27 -8.59
C TYR A 214 -1.19 -4.31 -7.46
N ASN A 215 -2.34 -4.40 -6.79
CA ASN A 215 -2.74 -5.51 -5.94
C ASN A 215 -2.29 -6.85 -6.53
N ASN A 216 -1.65 -7.69 -5.70
CA ASN A 216 -1.47 -9.11 -5.95
C ASN A 216 -2.85 -9.79 -6.14
N LYS A 217 -3.44 -9.69 -7.34
CA LYS A 217 -4.67 -10.43 -7.71
C LYS A 217 -4.41 -11.88 -8.06
N ASN A 218 -3.15 -12.32 -8.10
CA ASN A 218 -2.79 -13.68 -8.47
C ASN A 218 -2.26 -14.42 -7.25
N ASN A 219 -3.18 -15.00 -6.49
CA ASN A 219 -3.10 -16.36 -5.93
C ASN A 219 -4.37 -16.65 -5.13
N LYS A 220 -5.53 -16.61 -5.81
CA LYS A 220 -6.67 -17.40 -5.36
C LYS A 220 -6.39 -18.86 -5.73
N THR A 221 -5.49 -19.50 -5.00
CA THR A 221 -5.51 -20.96 -4.94
C THR A 221 -6.86 -21.29 -4.33
N PHE A 222 -7.75 -21.91 -5.09
CA PHE A 222 -9.06 -22.29 -4.59
C PHE A 222 -8.84 -23.15 -3.34
N LEU A 223 -9.54 -22.85 -2.25
CA LEU A 223 -9.46 -23.56 -0.96
C LEU A 223 -9.44 -25.09 -1.14
N LYS A 224 -10.14 -25.59 -2.17
CA LYS A 224 -10.20 -26.99 -2.58
C LYS A 224 -8.86 -27.58 -3.01
N ASP A 225 -8.02 -26.83 -3.71
CA ASP A 225 -6.71 -27.30 -4.17
C ASP A 225 -5.71 -27.34 -3.01
N TYR A 226 -5.82 -26.40 -2.07
CA TYR A 226 -5.00 -26.35 -0.86
C TYR A 226 -5.32 -27.49 0.13
N ILE A 227 -6.61 -27.80 0.34
CA ILE A 227 -7.03 -28.96 1.15
C ILE A 227 -6.46 -30.26 0.58
N LYS A 228 -6.45 -30.40 -0.75
CA LYS A 228 -5.91 -31.58 -1.45
C LYS A 228 -4.39 -31.73 -1.29
N GLU A 229 -3.66 -30.62 -1.21
CA GLU A 229 -2.22 -30.64 -0.93
C GLU A 229 -1.92 -30.97 0.54
N MET A 230 -2.70 -30.44 1.47
CA MET A 230 -2.57 -30.74 2.90
C MET A 230 -2.86 -32.22 3.18
N GLU A 231 -3.91 -32.80 2.58
CA GLU A 231 -4.22 -34.23 2.71
C GLU A 231 -3.08 -35.15 2.21
N LYS A 232 -2.29 -34.71 1.23
CA LYS A 232 -1.11 -35.47 0.76
C LYS A 232 0.06 -35.41 1.73
N ILE A 233 0.21 -34.31 2.46
CA ILE A 233 1.29 -34.10 3.42
C ILE A 233 1.01 -34.85 4.75
N PHE A 234 -0.25 -34.96 5.16
CA PHE A 234 -0.63 -35.61 6.42
C PHE A 234 -0.95 -37.12 6.30
N ASN A 235 -1.07 -37.66 5.09
CA ASN A 235 -1.29 -39.09 4.84
C ASN A 235 -0.03 -39.86 4.38
N ASN A 236 1.17 -39.30 4.58
CA ASN A 236 2.45 -39.98 4.42
C ASN A 236 3.21 -40.05 5.74
#